data_AF-A0A447N4T6-F1
#
_entry.id   AF-A0A447N4T6-F1
#
_cell.length_a   1.000
_cell.length_b   1.000
_cell.length_c   1.000
_cell.angle_alpha   90.00
_cell.angle_beta   90.00
_cell.angle_gamma   90.00
#
_symmetry.space_group_name_H-M   'P 1'
#
loop_
_entity.id
_entity.type
_entity.pdbx_description
1 polymer ?
#
loop_
_entity_poly.entity_id
_entity_poly.type
_entity_poly.pdbx_seq_one_letter_code
_entity_poly.pdbx_strand_id
1 'polypeptide(L)'
;MLSLLQQPHEVDSLLADIIGLNALLLSHKEHASFLQIFYQVCKAIPSSLFYEEYWQEELLMALRSMTDIAYKHEMAEQRRTIEKLS
;
A
#
# COMPACT_ATOMS: atom_id res chain seq x y z
N MET A 1 -11.13 -2.18 8.36
CA MET A 1 -11.33 -3.10 7.21
C MET A 1 -12.70 -2.95 6.57
N LEU A 2 -13.81 -3.00 7.31
CA LEU A 2 -15.16 -2.79 6.73
C LEU A 2 -15.31 -1.44 5.99
N SER A 3 -14.69 -0.37 6.50
CA SER A 3 -14.67 0.94 5.84
C SER A 3 -14.02 0.92 4.45
N LEU A 4 -13.08 0.00 4.21
CA LEU A 4 -12.42 -0.15 2.89
C LEU A 4 -13.39 -0.68 1.82
N LEU A 5 -14.37 -1.49 2.22
CA LEU A 5 -15.39 -2.02 1.32
C LEU A 5 -16.46 -0.97 0.97
N GLN A 6 -16.58 0.07 1.80
CA GLN A 6 -17.55 1.16 1.66
C GLN A 6 -16.95 2.44 1.08
N GLN A 7 -15.64 2.66 1.26
CA GLN A 7 -14.93 3.88 0.83
C GLN A 7 -13.47 3.54 0.42
N PRO A 8 -13.26 2.73 -0.63
CA PRO A 8 -11.92 2.29 -1.04
C PRO A 8 -11.04 3.43 -1.56
N HIS A 9 -11.64 4.53 -2.04
CA HIS A 9 -10.90 5.71 -2.48
C HIS A 9 -10.13 6.40 -1.35
N GLU A 10 -10.53 6.17 -0.09
CA GLU A 10 -9.86 6.73 1.09
C GLU A 10 -8.76 5.79 1.62
N VAL A 11 -8.30 4.82 0.82
CA VAL A 11 -7.31 3.83 1.23
C VAL A 11 -6.04 4.46 1.82
N ASP A 12 -5.56 5.60 1.31
CA ASP A 12 -4.43 6.32 1.92
C ASP A 12 -4.72 6.74 3.36
N SER A 13 -5.88 7.36 3.60
CA SER A 13 -6.30 7.82 4.93
C SER A 13 -6.57 6.64 5.87
N LEU A 14 -7.23 5.60 5.36
CA LEU A 14 -7.51 4.39 6.12
C LEU A 14 -6.22 3.65 6.52
N LEU A 15 -5.23 3.59 5.63
CA LEU A 15 -3.92 3.02 5.96
C LEU A 15 -3.16 3.89 6.96
N ALA A 16 -3.22 5.22 6.82
CA ALA A 16 -2.61 6.14 7.79
C ALA A 16 -3.22 5.98 9.20
N ASP A 17 -4.53 5.78 9.29
CA ASP A 17 -5.23 5.56 10.57
C ASP A 17 -4.95 4.16 11.15
N ILE A 18 -4.88 3.11 10.32
CA ILE A 18 -4.68 1.72 10.77
C ILE A 18 -3.25 1.46 11.21
N ILE A 19 -2.27 1.92 10.44
CA ILE A 19 -0.86 1.67 10.71
C ILE A 19 -0.32 2.75 11.67
N GLY A 20 -1.02 3.88 11.79
CA GLY A 20 -0.63 5.04 12.56
C GLY A 20 0.63 5.71 12.01
N LEU A 21 1.01 6.84 12.61
CA LEU A 21 2.29 7.53 12.35
C LEU A 21 3.52 6.60 12.48
N ASN A 22 3.39 5.43 13.11
CA ASN A 22 4.44 4.42 13.21
C ASN A 22 4.79 3.77 11.86
N ALA A 23 3.90 3.81 10.85
CA ALA A 23 4.20 3.41 9.48
C ALA A 23 5.31 4.28 8.86
N LEU A 24 5.37 5.56 9.23
CA LEU A 24 6.40 6.50 8.78
C LEU A 24 7.78 6.17 9.38
N LEU A 25 7.82 5.34 10.42
CA LEU A 25 9.04 4.88 11.07
C LEU A 25 9.51 3.50 10.56
N LEU A 26 8.68 2.79 9.78
CA LEU A 26 9.10 1.57 9.11
C LEU A 26 10.14 1.90 8.05
N SER A 27 11.15 1.05 7.91
CA SER A 27 12.07 1.16 6.78
C SER A 27 11.30 1.08 5.46
N HIS A 28 11.80 1.74 4.41
CA HIS A 28 11.15 1.71 3.08
C HIS A 28 10.85 0.28 2.58
N LYS A 29 11.68 -0.70 2.97
CA LYS A 29 11.51 -2.13 2.69
C LYS A 29 10.32 -2.77 3.43
N GLU A 30 10.14 -2.46 4.71
CA GLU A 30 9.01 -2.94 5.51
C GLU A 30 7.69 -2.34 5.01
N HIS A 31 7.73 -1.07 4.62
CA HIS A 31 6.58 -0.39 4.02
C HIS A 31 6.14 -1.02 2.68
N ALA A 32 7.10 -1.29 1.78
CA ALA A 32 6.81 -1.99 0.52
C ALA A 32 6.25 -3.40 0.74
N SER A 33 6.82 -4.15 1.71
CA SER A 33 6.36 -5.50 2.04
C SER A 33 4.94 -5.50 2.60
N PHE A 34 4.61 -4.54 3.47
CA PHE A 34 3.26 -4.36 4.00
C PHE A 34 2.25 -4.08 2.89
N LEU A 35 2.52 -3.10 2.02
CA LEU A 35 1.61 -2.74 0.93
C LEU A 35 1.37 -3.93 -0.02
N GLN A 36 2.41 -4.72 -0.29
CA GLN A 36 2.31 -5.92 -1.11
C GLN A 36 1.38 -6.97 -0.47
N ILE A 37 1.53 -7.22 0.83
CA ILE A 37 0.64 -8.16 1.56
C ILE A 37 -0.79 -7.64 1.54
N PHE A 38 -0.97 -6.34 1.82
CA PHE A 38 -2.29 -5.70 1.84
C PHE A 38 -2.98 -5.78 0.48
N TYR A 39 -2.24 -5.56 -0.62
CA TYR A 39 -2.73 -5.76 -1.97
C TYR A 39 -3.21 -7.20 -2.20
N GLN A 40 -2.44 -8.22 -1.79
CA GLN A 40 -2.85 -9.62 -1.96
C GLN A 40 -4.12 -9.94 -1.17
N VAL A 41 -4.25 -9.43 0.05
CA VAL A 41 -5.46 -9.58 0.86
C VAL A 41 -6.65 -8.95 0.15
N CYS A 42 -6.55 -7.70 -0.30
CA CYS A 42 -7.64 -7.00 -1.00
C CYS A 42 -8.01 -7.67 -2.32
N LYS A 43 -7.04 -8.26 -3.03
CA LYS A 43 -7.27 -9.01 -4.26
C LYS A 43 -8.03 -10.32 -4.02
N ALA A 44 -7.87 -10.93 -2.86
CA ALA A 44 -8.56 -12.16 -2.50
C ALA A 44 -10.02 -11.94 -2.05
N ILE A 45 -10.42 -10.71 -1.79
CA ILE A 45 -11.80 -10.36 -1.43
C ILE A 45 -12.69 -10.50 -2.68
N PRO A 46 -13.82 -11.21 -2.63
CA PRO A 46 -14.79 -11.20 -3.73
C PRO A 46 -15.29 -9.78 -4.04
N SER A 47 -15.34 -9.39 -5.32
CA SER A 47 -15.87 -8.08 -5.76
C SER A 47 -17.29 -7.80 -5.24
N SER A 48 -18.09 -8.84 -5.08
CA SER A 48 -19.46 -8.77 -4.56
C SER A 48 -19.57 -8.33 -3.09
N LEU A 49 -18.46 -8.29 -2.34
CA LEU A 49 -18.43 -7.75 -0.98
C LEU A 49 -18.17 -6.24 -0.93
N PHE A 50 -17.80 -5.63 -2.06
CA PHE A 50 -17.70 -4.18 -2.18
C PHE A 50 -19.09 -3.60 -2.41
N TYR A 51 -19.31 -2.36 -1.95
CA TYR A 51 -20.59 -1.68 -2.16
C TYR A 51 -20.87 -1.47 -3.66
N GLU A 52 -19.85 -1.16 -4.45
CA GLU A 52 -19.90 -1.24 -5.92
C GLU A 52 -18.80 -2.18 -6.43
N GLU A 53 -19.13 -3.10 -7.33
CA GLU A 53 -18.19 -4.17 -7.75
C GLU A 53 -16.91 -3.63 -8.42
N TYR A 54 -17.00 -2.51 -9.16
CA TYR A 54 -15.82 -1.91 -9.81
C TYR A 54 -14.85 -1.26 -8.81
N TRP A 55 -15.30 -0.99 -7.57
CA TRP A 55 -14.44 -0.40 -6.55
C TRP A 55 -13.28 -1.30 -6.13
N GLN A 56 -13.43 -2.62 -6.31
CA GLN A 56 -12.30 -3.51 -6.11
C GLN A 56 -11.17 -3.19 -7.09
N GLU A 57 -11.49 -2.95 -8.36
CA GLU A 57 -10.48 -2.66 -9.38
C GLU A 57 -9.76 -1.33 -9.07
N GLU A 58 -10.51 -0.29 -8.70
CA GLU A 58 -9.95 1.01 -8.33
C GLU A 58 -9.07 0.92 -7.08
N LEU A 59 -9.48 0.15 -6.07
CA LEU A 59 -8.65 -0.12 -4.88
C LEU A 59 -7.34 -0.79 -5.25
N LEU A 60 -7.39 -1.82 -6.11
CA LEU A 60 -6.20 -2.54 -6.54
C LEU A 60 -5.26 -1.66 -7.37
N MET A 61 -5.80 -0.76 -8.20
CA MET A 61 -5.02 0.23 -8.93
C MET A 61 -4.33 1.22 -8.00
N ALA A 62 -5.04 1.73 -6.99
CA ALA A 62 -4.48 2.64 -5.99
C ALA A 62 -3.35 1.98 -5.20
N LEU A 63 -3.57 0.76 -4.69
CA LEU A 63 -2.57 0.00 -3.94
C LEU A 63 -1.33 -0.35 -4.78
N ARG A 64 -1.52 -0.67 -6.06
CA ARG A 64 -0.40 -0.88 -6.99
C ARG A 64 0.42 0.40 -7.16
N SER A 65 -0.23 1.55 -7.36
CA SER A 65 0.44 2.84 -7.47
C SER A 65 1.30 3.15 -6.22
N MET A 66 0.75 2.91 -5.03
CA MET A 66 1.47 3.09 -3.76
C MET A 66 2.67 2.16 -3.63
N THR A 67 2.51 0.90 -4.02
CA THR A 67 3.59 -0.10 -3.99
C THR A 67 4.72 0.28 -4.93
N ASP A 68 4.40 0.74 -6.14
CA ASP A 68 5.38 1.19 -7.13
C ASP A 68 6.16 2.42 -6.63
N ILE A 69 5.49 3.36 -5.96
CA ILE A 69 6.13 4.52 -5.34
C ILE A 69 7.08 4.06 -4.22
N ALA A 70 6.62 3.21 -3.30
CA ALA A 70 7.44 2.70 -2.20
C ALA A 70 8.68 1.96 -2.70
N TYR A 71 8.54 1.13 -3.73
CA TYR A 71 9.65 0.40 -4.34
C TYR A 71 10.67 1.32 -5.02
N LYS A 72 10.22 2.37 -5.72
CA LYS A 72 11.12 3.39 -6.30
C LYS A 72 11.95 4.10 -5.22
N HIS A 73 11.33 4.41 -4.08
CA HIS A 73 12.03 5.01 -2.94
C HIS A 73 13.07 4.06 -2.34
N GLU A 74 12.72 2.78 -2.14
CA GLU A 74 13.68 1.76 -1.66
C GLU A 74 14.90 1.65 -2.59
N MET A 75 14.68 1.57 -3.91
CA MET A 75 15.76 1.48 -4.89
C MET A 75 16.66 2.72 -4.88
N ALA A 76 16.10 3.92 -4.73
CA ALA A 76 16.87 5.16 -4.64
C ALA A 76 17.73 5.21 -3.37
N GLU A 77 17.22 4.72 -2.25
CA GLU A 77 17.95 4.67 -0.98
C GLU A 77 19.06 3.62 -0.97
N GLN A 78 18.81 2.44 -1.56
CA GLN A 78 19.84 1.41 -1.74
C GLN A 78 21.01 1.92 -2.59
N ARG A 79 20.74 2.66 -3.67
CA ARG A 79 21.79 3.28 -4.51
C ARG A 79 22.64 4.27 -3.72
N ARG A 80 22.03 5.16 -2.94
CA ARG A 80 22.74 6.12 -2.08
C ARG A 80 23.59 5.44 -1.02
N THR A 81 23.15 4.30 -0.50
CA THR A 81 23.89 3.53 0.50
C THR A 81 25.12 2.86 -0.12
N ILE A 82 24.98 2.32 -1.33
CA ILE A 82 26.10 1.75 -2.09
C ILE A 82 27.14 2.83 -2.46
N GLU A 83 26.69 4.02 -2.89
CA GLU A 83 27.58 5.14 -3.22
C GLU A 83 28.36 5.68 -2.01
N LYS A 84 27.78 5.63 -0.80
CA LYS A 84 28.48 6.05 0.44
C LYS A 84 29.47 5.02 0.98
N LEU A 85 29.41 3.78 0.49
CA LEU A 85 30.29 2.67 0.90
C LEU A 85 31.41 2.41 -0.12
N SER A 86 31.41 3.12 -1.26
CA SER A 86 32.46 3.12 -2.28
C SER A 86 33.39 4.31 -2.14
#